data_AF-A3JCM4-F1
#
_entry.id   AF-A3JCM4-F1
#
_cell.length_a   1.000
_cell.length_b   1.000
_cell.length_c   1.000
_cell.angle_alpha   90.00
_cell.angle_beta   90.00
_cell.angle_gamma   90.00
#
_symmetry.space_group_name_H-M   'P 1'
#
loop_
_entity.id
_entity.type
_entity.pdbx_description
1 polymer ?
#
loop_
_entity_poly.entity_id
_entity_poly.type
_entity_poly.pdbx_seq_one_letter_code
_entity_poly.pdbx_strand_id
1 'polypeptide(L)'
;MLVRAVRKSQSLRQDDLAGSAGVGHVFVRDAERGKETIEFGRFLRLLDELGICVTFDIPESALPQYEQLKATGMKPLPPRERKQKAKDSSPISSGHKT
;
A
#
# COMPACT_ATOMS: atom_id res chain seq x y z
N MET A 1 14.91 -5.70 7.02
CA MET A 1 15.47 -5.85 8.39
C MET A 1 14.68 -5.08 9.45
N LEU A 2 14.42 -3.77 9.30
CA LEU A 2 13.67 -2.94 10.26
C LEU A 2 12.33 -3.57 10.71
N VAL A 3 11.41 -3.81 9.78
CA VAL A 3 10.09 -4.41 10.04
C VAL A 3 10.20 -5.72 10.82
N ARG A 4 11.10 -6.61 10.38
CA ARG A 4 11.32 -7.91 11.02
C ARG A 4 11.84 -7.76 12.45
N ALA A 5 12.76 -6.83 12.69
CA ALA A 5 13.34 -6.61 14.00
C ALA A 5 12.29 -6.13 15.01
N VAL A 6 11.50 -5.11 14.65
CA VAL A 6 10.44 -4.55 15.52
C VAL A 6 9.34 -5.58 15.78
N ARG A 7 8.89 -6.30 14.75
CA ARG A 7 7.91 -7.38 14.94
C ARG A 7 8.42 -8.44 15.91
N LYS A 8 9.70 -8.82 15.80
CA LYS A 8 10.30 -9.85 16.66
C LYS A 8 10.51 -9.38 18.09
N SER A 9 10.82 -8.10 18.32
CA SER A 9 10.89 -7.55 19.69
C SER A 9 9.52 -7.52 20.36
N GLN A 10 8.44 -7.47 19.58
CA GLN A 10 7.05 -7.55 20.06
C GLN A 10 6.50 -8.99 20.11
N SER A 11 7.31 -10.02 19.81
CA SER A 11 6.89 -11.44 19.76
C SER A 11 5.71 -11.75 18.80
N LEU A 12 5.42 -10.87 17.84
CA LEU A 12 4.31 -11.05 16.90
C LEU A 12 4.64 -12.05 15.79
N ARG A 13 3.68 -12.86 15.35
CA ARG A 13 3.81 -13.67 14.11
C ARG A 13 3.53 -12.78 12.89
N GLN A 14 3.91 -13.28 11.70
CA GLN A 14 3.62 -12.54 10.47
C GLN A 14 2.12 -12.46 10.19
N ASP A 15 1.36 -13.49 10.53
CA ASP A 15 -0.10 -13.51 10.37
C ASP A 15 -0.79 -12.48 11.28
N ASP A 16 -0.32 -12.33 12.53
CA ASP A 16 -0.88 -11.37 13.49
C ASP A 16 -0.68 -9.93 12.99
N LEU A 17 0.53 -9.63 12.50
CA LEU A 17 0.84 -8.33 11.89
C LEU A 17 0.05 -8.11 10.58
N ALA A 18 -0.12 -9.17 9.78
CA ALA A 18 -0.88 -9.07 8.53
C ALA A 18 -2.34 -8.73 8.80
N GLY A 19 -2.95 -9.40 9.78
CA GLY A 19 -4.35 -9.16 10.18
C GLY A 19 -4.57 -7.75 10.71
N SER A 20 -3.72 -7.30 11.65
CA SER A 20 -3.81 -5.96 12.25
C SER A 20 -3.58 -4.83 11.22
N ALA A 21 -2.56 -4.95 10.37
CA ALA A 21 -2.29 -3.96 9.33
C ALA A 21 -3.24 -4.04 8.11
N GLY A 22 -4.17 -5.01 8.07
CA GLY A 22 -5.12 -5.19 6.97
C GLY A 22 -4.45 -5.56 5.63
N VAL A 23 -3.38 -6.35 5.68
CA VAL A 23 -2.60 -6.79 4.52
C VAL A 23 -2.52 -8.32 4.47
N GLY A 24 -2.13 -8.89 3.32
CA GLY A 24 -1.92 -10.34 3.22
C GLY A 24 -0.60 -10.78 3.84
N HIS A 25 -0.52 -12.02 4.34
CA HIS A 25 0.73 -12.62 4.86
C HIS A 25 1.91 -12.51 3.86
N VAL A 26 1.65 -12.71 2.57
CA VAL A 26 2.66 -12.56 1.51
C VAL A 26 3.23 -11.15 1.46
N PHE A 27 2.41 -10.13 1.73
CA PHE A 27 2.88 -8.75 1.79
C PHE A 27 3.86 -8.52 2.95
N VAL A 28 3.54 -9.02 4.15
CA VAL A 28 4.45 -8.92 5.31
C VAL A 28 5.78 -9.62 5.02
N ARG A 29 5.73 -10.80 4.41
CA ARG A 29 6.93 -11.54 3.99
C ARG A 29 7.77 -10.74 3.00
N ASP A 30 7.14 -10.16 1.97
CA ASP A 30 7.81 -9.36 0.95
C ASP A 30 8.38 -8.05 1.55
N ALA A 31 7.67 -7.43 2.49
CA ALA A 31 8.10 -6.25 3.24
C ALA A 31 9.35 -6.52 4.07
N GLU A 32 9.36 -7.62 4.83
CA GLU A 32 10.53 -8.00 5.65
C GLU A 32 11.78 -8.28 4.81
N ARG A 33 11.57 -8.82 3.60
CA ARG A 33 12.62 -9.13 2.61
C ARG A 33 13.06 -7.91 1.80
N GLY A 34 12.36 -6.79 1.89
CA GLY A 34 12.70 -5.56 1.17
C GLY A 34 12.41 -5.65 -0.33
N LYS A 35 11.29 -6.27 -0.72
CA LYS A 35 10.87 -6.29 -2.13
C LYS A 35 10.81 -4.87 -2.70
N GLU A 36 11.53 -4.64 -3.79
CA GLU A 36 11.66 -3.33 -4.43
C GLU A 36 10.32 -2.73 -4.86
N THR A 37 9.41 -3.58 -5.34
CA THR A 37 8.09 -3.18 -5.87
C THR A 37 6.98 -3.22 -4.83
N ILE A 38 7.31 -3.02 -3.56
CA ILE A 38 6.30 -3.00 -2.50
C ILE A 38 5.40 -1.77 -2.64
N GLU A 39 4.09 -1.96 -2.45
CA GLU A 39 3.14 -0.86 -2.46
C GLU A 39 3.38 0.06 -1.26
N PHE A 40 3.91 1.26 -1.54
CA PHE A 40 4.39 2.19 -0.53
C PHE A 40 3.32 2.57 0.51
N GLY A 41 2.09 2.86 0.07
CA GLY A 41 1.00 3.23 0.99
C GLY A 41 0.67 2.14 2.02
N ARG A 42 0.63 0.87 1.59
CA ARG A 42 0.43 -0.26 2.51
C ARG A 42 1.64 -0.49 3.40
N PHE A 43 2.83 -0.20 2.90
CA PHE A 43 4.05 -0.32 3.70
C PHE A 43 4.06 0.72 4.83
N LEU A 44 3.67 1.97 4.56
CA LEU A 44 3.51 3.00 5.59
C LEU A 44 2.49 2.59 6.65
N ARG A 45 1.33 2.03 6.25
CA ARG A 45 0.35 1.48 7.21
C ARG A 45 0.94 0.35 8.06
N LEU A 46 1.73 -0.53 7.47
CA LEU A 46 2.41 -1.62 8.20
C LEU A 46 3.42 -1.07 9.22
N LEU A 47 4.14 0.00 8.87
CA LEU A 47 5.06 0.67 9.79
C LEU A 47 4.31 1.33 10.94
N ASP A 48 3.21 2.02 10.66
CA ASP A 48 2.33 2.64 11.65
C ASP A 48 1.78 1.62 12.64
N GLU A 49 1.29 0.47 12.17
CA GLU A 49 0.81 -0.63 13.00
C GLU A 49 1.90 -1.17 13.95
N LEU A 50 3.16 -1.18 13.49
CA LEU A 50 4.30 -1.58 14.34
C LEU A 50 4.76 -0.47 15.30
N GLY A 51 4.15 0.71 15.26
CA GLY A 51 4.56 1.89 16.03
C GLY A 51 5.85 2.54 15.52
N ILE A 52 6.21 2.32 14.25
CA ILE A 52 7.42 2.87 13.65
C ILE A 52 7.12 4.27 13.10
N CYS A 53 7.72 5.29 13.71
CA CYS A 53 7.68 6.66 13.21
C CYS A 53 8.65 6.83 12.03
N VAL A 54 8.17 7.41 10.94
CA VAL A 54 8.98 7.74 9.76
C VAL A 54 9.08 9.26 9.63
N THR A 55 10.30 9.78 9.70
CA THR A 55 10.61 11.19 9.48
C THR A 55 11.40 11.35 8.19
N PHE A 56 11.06 12.35 7.40
CA PHE A 56 11.79 12.72 6.19
C PHE A 56 12.49 14.04 6.42
N ASP A 57 13.78 14.05 6.12
CA ASP A 57 14.55 15.29 6.08
C ASP A 57 14.27 16.02 4.76
N ILE A 58 14.08 17.35 4.86
CA ILE A 58 13.85 18.20 3.70
C ILE A 58 15.13 18.98 3.45
N PRO A 59 15.79 18.79 2.29
CA PRO A 59 16.99 19.55 1.94
C PRO A 59 16.72 21.05 1.97
N GLU A 60 17.69 21.83 2.44
CA GLU A 60 17.55 23.30 2.56
C GLU A 60 17.16 23.97 1.23
N SER A 61 17.68 23.45 0.12
CA SER A 61 17.36 23.91 -1.23
C SER A 61 15.89 23.73 -1.64
N ALA A 62 15.14 22.87 -0.96
CA ALA A 62 13.72 22.61 -1.22
C ALA A 62 12.77 23.30 -0.22
N LEU A 63 13.29 23.92 0.85
CA LEU A 63 12.48 24.59 1.87
C LEU A 63 11.60 25.72 1.30
N PRO A 64 12.10 26.62 0.42
CA PRO A 64 11.25 27.68 -0.14
C PRO A 64 10.04 27.13 -0.88
N GLN A 65 10.22 26.05 -1.66
CA GLN A 65 9.15 25.41 -2.41
C GLN A 65 8.19 24.65 -1.49
N TYR A 66 8.70 24.00 -0.44
CA TYR A 66 7.86 23.32 0.56
C TYR A 66 6.92 24.30 1.26
N GLU A 67 7.42 25.45 1.73
CA GLU A 67 6.60 26.45 2.41
C GLU A 67 5.57 27.08 1.46
N GLN A 68 5.96 27.32 0.20
CA GLN A 68 5.01 27.79 -0.81
C GLN A 68 3.87 26.79 -1.04
N LEU A 69 4.20 25.51 -1.24
CA LEU A 69 3.20 24.45 -1.48
C LEU A 69 2.30 24.21 -0.26
N LYS A 70 2.84 24.37 0.95
CA LYS A 70 2.08 24.28 2.20
C LYS A 70 1.07 25.42 2.32
N ALA A 71 1.40 26.62 1.87
CA ALA A 71 0.50 27.77 1.88
C ALA A 71 -0.59 27.71 0.80
N THR A 72 -0.24 27.26 -0.41
CA THR A 72 -1.19 27.22 -1.55
C THR A 72 -2.04 25.95 -1.59
N GLY A 73 -1.58 24.87 -0.95
CA GLY A 73 -2.15 23.53 -1.09
C GLY A 73 -1.78 22.87 -2.43
N MET A 74 -2.18 21.61 -2.59
CA MET A 74 -2.00 20.83 -3.83
C MET A 74 -3.34 20.61 -4.54
N LYS A 75 -3.31 20.56 -5.87
CA LYS A 75 -4.48 20.17 -6.67
C LYS A 75 -4.87 18.72 -6.32
N PRO A 76 -6.15 18.43 -6.00
CA PRO A 76 -6.59 17.07 -5.74
C PRO A 76 -6.31 16.14 -6.93
N LEU A 77 -5.99 14.89 -6.63
CA LEU A 77 -5.90 13.87 -7.67
C LEU A 77 -7.28 13.73 -8.35
N PRO A 78 -7.33 13.71 -9.69
CA PRO A 78 -8.59 13.51 -10.39
C PRO A 78 -9.18 12.15 -9.99
N PRO A 79 -10.53 12.03 -9.89
CA PRO A 79 -11.17 10.75 -9.63
C PRO A 79 -10.72 9.69 -10.64
N ARG A 80 -10.33 8.51 -10.15
CA ARG A 80 -10.04 7.37 -11.02
C ARG A 80 -11.35 6.89 -11.66
N GLU A 81 -11.49 7.02 -12.97
CA GLU A 81 -12.55 6.35 -13.73
C GLU A 81 -12.36 4.83 -13.64
N ARG A 82 -13.20 4.16 -12.85
CA ARG A 82 -13.27 2.70 -12.88
C ARG A 82 -13.95 2.28 -14.18
N LYS A 83 -13.17 1.87 -15.19
CA LYS A 83 -13.72 1.12 -16.33
C LYS A 83 -14.32 -0.19 -15.80
N GLN A 84 -15.64 -0.26 -15.68
CA GLN A 84 -16.35 -1.53 -15.54
C GLN A 84 -16.03 -2.36 -16.79
N LYS A 85 -15.30 -3.46 -16.64
CA LYS A 85 -15.28 -4.49 -17.68
C LYS A 85 -16.71 -5.03 -17.79
N ALA A 86 -17.40 -4.66 -18.88
CA ALA A 86 -18.52 -5.43 -19.39
C ALA A 86 -18.07 -6.89 -19.49
N LYS A 87 -18.58 -7.74 -18.61
CA LYS A 87 -18.59 -9.18 -18.88
C LYS A 87 -19.67 -9.36 -19.93
N ASP A 88 -19.24 -9.57 -21.16
CA ASP A 88 -20.00 -10.33 -22.14
C ASP A 88 -20.42 -11.66 -21.48
N SER A 89 -21.62 -11.69 -20.92
CA SER A 89 -22.37 -12.93 -20.81
C SER A 89 -22.98 -13.18 -22.18
N SER A 90 -22.19 -13.71 -23.10
CA SER A 90 -22.70 -14.27 -24.34
C SER A 90 -23.72 -15.36 -23.98
N PRO A 91 -24.94 -15.34 -24.51
CA PRO A 91 -25.90 -16.40 -24.25
C PRO A 91 -25.37 -17.71 -24.84
N ILE A 92 -25.29 -18.76 -24.02
CA ILE A 92 -25.05 -20.12 -24.49
C ILE A 92 -26.20 -20.47 -25.43
N SER A 93 -25.91 -20.47 -26.73
CA SER A 93 -26.81 -20.98 -27.76
C SER A 93 -27.10 -22.45 -27.49
N SER A 94 -28.36 -22.74 -27.17
CA SER A 94 -28.92 -24.08 -27.13
C SER A 94 -28.95 -24.67 -28.54
N GLY A 95 -28.20 -25.74 -28.80
CA GLY A 95 -28.28 -26.42 -30.09
C GLY A 95 -27.41 -27.66 -30.24
N HIS A 96 -27.86 -28.80 -29.69
CA HIS A 96 -27.88 -30.03 -30.50
C HIS A 96 -28.95 -31.01 -30.00
N LYS A 97 -29.83 -31.38 -30.93
CA LYS A 97 -30.78 -32.48 -30.90
C LYS A 97 -30.29 -33.47 -31.96
N THR A 98 -30.59 -34.75 -31.72
CA THR A 98 -30.23 -35.99 -32.46
C THR A 98 -28.88 -36.58 -32.13
#